data_AF-A0A9W3SH89-F1
#
_entry.id   AF-A0A9W3SH89-F1
#
_cell.length_a   1.000
_cell.length_b   1.000
_cell.length_c   1.000
_cell.angle_alpha   90.00
_cell.angle_beta   90.00
_cell.angle_gamma   90.00
#
_symmetry.space_group_name_H-M   'P 1'
#
loop_
_entity.id
_entity.type
_entity.pdbx_description
1 polymer ?
#
loop_
_entity_poly.entity_id
_entity_poly.type
_entity_poly.pdbx_seq_one_letter_code
_entity_poly.pdbx_strand_id
1 'polypeptide(L)'
;MARLSDLVNVNINLNKIKIQGVDIPVIFTFESFPYVEESYGKPYHEFEKEMNDMVSQGSFSLGEKEAKLMRSLIYAMVRSGGTECTPTEIKHAIPLYDVPGIFQVVWDIFNHQNFQHTDMEKLKQEKK
;
A
#
# COMPACT_ATOMS: atom_id res chain seq x y z
N MET A 1 -1.05 15.80 31.83
CA MET A 1 -0.27 14.71 31.20
C MET A 1 0.12 15.17 29.80
N ALA A 2 1.37 15.02 29.40
CA ALA A 2 1.82 15.35 28.05
C ALA A 2 1.21 14.39 27.03
N ARG A 3 0.85 14.86 25.84
CA ARG A 3 0.41 13.99 24.74
C ARG A 3 1.64 13.45 24.03
N LEU A 4 1.55 12.24 23.48
CA LEU A 4 2.64 11.65 22.71
C LEU A 4 3.05 12.53 21.51
N SER A 5 2.09 13.22 20.90
CA SER A 5 2.31 14.24 19.86
C SER A 5 3.16 15.42 20.30
N ASP A 6 3.21 15.70 21.60
CA ASP A 6 4.02 16.79 22.17
C ASP A 6 5.47 16.33 22.42
N LEU A 7 5.74 15.02 22.33
CA LEU A 7 7.02 14.41 22.68
C LEU A 7 7.73 13.81 21.47
N VAL A 8 6.99 13.25 20.50
CA VAL A 8 7.55 12.58 19.32
C VAL A 8 6.70 12.85 18.07
N ASN A 9 7.30 12.74 16.89
CA ASN A 9 6.57 12.77 15.63
C ASN A 9 5.77 11.47 15.46
N VAL A 10 4.46 11.56 15.68
CA VAL A 10 3.52 10.43 15.54
C VAL A 10 3.23 10.06 14.08
N ASN A 11 3.68 10.86 13.10
CA ASN A 11 3.39 10.69 11.67
C ASN A 11 4.60 10.16 10.88
N ILE A 12 5.63 9.61 11.53
CA ILE A 12 6.85 9.15 10.85
C ILE A 12 6.59 8.08 9.76
N ASN A 13 5.54 7.28 9.92
CA ASN A 13 5.15 6.24 8.98
C ASN A 13 4.12 6.69 7.94
N LEU A 14 3.67 7.95 8.01
CA LEU A 14 2.63 8.48 7.13
C LEU A 14 3.29 9.10 5.90
N ASN A 15 3.34 8.33 4.82
CA ASN A 15 3.89 8.75 3.54
C ASN A 15 2.83 9.45 2.69
N LYS A 16 3.21 9.99 1.54
CA LYS A 16 2.30 10.67 0.62
C LYS A 16 2.53 10.21 -0.81
N ILE A 17 1.44 10.02 -1.55
CA ILE A 17 1.46 9.85 -3.01
C ILE A 17 0.77 11.02 -3.68
N LYS A 18 1.09 11.27 -4.94
CA LYS A 18 0.46 12.33 -5.73
C LYS A 18 -0.58 11.75 -6.67
N ILE A 19 -1.84 12.14 -6.51
CA ILE A 19 -2.94 11.81 -7.42
C ILE A 19 -3.48 13.13 -7.96
N GLN A 20 -3.46 13.31 -9.29
CA GLN A 20 -3.94 14.53 -9.96
C GLN A 20 -3.32 15.84 -9.40
N GLY A 21 -2.05 15.79 -9.00
CA GLY A 21 -1.34 16.94 -8.42
C GLY A 21 -1.49 17.11 -6.89
N VAL A 22 -2.47 16.44 -6.28
CA VAL A 22 -2.76 16.53 -4.83
C VAL A 22 -1.98 15.47 -4.07
N ASP A 23 -1.38 15.86 -2.94
CA ASP A 23 -0.69 14.93 -2.04
C ASP A 23 -1.68 14.23 -1.12
N ILE A 24 -1.82 12.92 -1.28
CA ILE A 24 -2.72 12.05 -0.55
C ILE A 24 -1.93 11.23 0.46
N PRO A 25 -2.31 11.21 1.75
CA PRO A 25 -1.62 10.42 2.76
C PRO A 25 -1.82 8.93 2.52
N VAL A 26 -0.76 8.16 2.70
CA VAL A 26 -0.75 6.70 2.58
C VAL A 26 0.05 6.05 3.70
N ILE A 27 -0.44 4.90 4.15
CA ILE A 27 0.27 4.03 5.09
C ILE A 27 -0.17 2.60 4.86
N PHE A 28 0.72 1.65 5.09
CA PHE A 28 0.37 0.24 5.10
C PHE A 28 0.60 -0.35 6.51
N THR A 29 -0.46 -0.88 7.10
CA THR A 29 -0.42 -1.58 8.41
C THR A 29 -1.39 -2.77 8.39
N PHE A 30 -1.55 -3.48 9.51
CA PHE A 30 -2.57 -4.52 9.64
C PHE A 30 -4.00 -4.01 9.38
N GLU A 31 -4.27 -2.72 9.61
CA GLU A 31 -5.57 -2.11 9.28
C GLU A 31 -5.81 -2.01 7.76
N SER A 32 -4.76 -2.15 6.94
CA SER A 32 -4.85 -2.15 5.49
C SER A 32 -5.37 -3.46 4.92
N PHE A 33 -5.23 -4.58 5.65
CA PHE A 33 -5.58 -5.90 5.12
C PHE A 33 -7.06 -6.01 4.73
N PRO A 34 -8.03 -5.59 5.56
CA PRO A 34 -9.44 -5.64 5.19
C PRO A 34 -9.74 -4.80 3.93
N TYR A 35 -9.06 -3.67 3.74
CA TYR A 35 -9.25 -2.82 2.55
C TYR A 35 -8.67 -3.45 1.28
N VAL A 36 -7.55 -4.18 1.40
CA VAL A 36 -7.04 -5.00 0.29
C VAL A 36 -8.07 -6.05 -0.08
N GLU A 37 -8.59 -6.80 0.90
CA GLU A 37 -9.56 -7.88 0.68
C GLU A 37 -10.88 -7.35 0.10
N GLU A 38 -11.35 -6.18 0.56
CA GLU A 38 -12.53 -5.49 0.04
C GLU A 38 -12.37 -5.14 -1.46
N SER A 39 -11.24 -4.55 -1.84
CA SER A 39 -11.02 -4.12 -3.23
C SER A 39 -10.67 -5.28 -4.16
N TYR A 40 -9.86 -6.22 -3.69
CA TYR A 40 -9.34 -7.30 -4.50
C TYR A 40 -10.31 -8.48 -4.60
N GLY A 41 -11.07 -8.74 -3.53
CA GLY A 41 -12.05 -9.81 -3.43
C GLY A 41 -11.46 -11.17 -3.04
N LYS A 42 -10.20 -11.20 -2.61
CA LYS A 42 -9.52 -12.40 -2.10
C LYS A 42 -8.74 -12.08 -0.82
N PRO A 43 -8.42 -13.08 0.01
CA PRO A 43 -7.59 -12.90 1.20
C PRO A 43 -6.23 -12.25 0.92
N TYR A 44 -5.70 -11.52 1.91
CA TYR A 44 -4.40 -10.83 1.79
C TYR A 44 -3.25 -11.74 1.33
N HIS A 45 -3.17 -12.97 1.83
CA HIS A 45 -2.07 -13.88 1.47
C HIS A 45 -2.08 -14.29 -0.01
N GLU A 46 -3.26 -14.39 -0.63
CA GLU A 46 -3.37 -14.63 -2.07
C GLU A 46 -2.95 -13.39 -2.86
N PHE A 47 -3.43 -12.21 -2.41
CA PHE A 47 -3.04 -10.93 -2.99
C PHE A 47 -1.51 -10.72 -2.95
N GLU A 48 -0.89 -10.95 -1.80
CA GLU A 48 0.55 -10.76 -1.60
C GLU A 48 1.36 -11.68 -2.52
N LYS A 49 0.93 -12.93 -2.68
CA LYS A 49 1.55 -13.87 -3.61
C LYS A 49 1.47 -13.37 -5.05
N GLU A 50 0.26 -13.03 -5.51
CA GLU A 50 0.04 -12.57 -6.89
C GLU A 50 0.76 -11.22 -7.16
N MET A 51 0.85 -10.36 -6.16
CA MET A 51 1.60 -9.10 -6.23
C MET A 51 3.11 -9.35 -6.37
N ASN A 52 3.67 -10.24 -5.56
CA ASN A 52 5.09 -10.59 -5.64
C ASN A 52 5.44 -11.25 -6.98
N ASP A 53 4.55 -12.11 -7.50
CA ASP A 53 4.71 -12.72 -8.83
C ASP A 53 4.75 -11.64 -9.93
N MET A 54 3.82 -10.68 -9.91
CA MET A 54 3.75 -9.57 -10.87
C MET A 54 5.02 -8.71 -10.85
N VAL A 55 5.50 -8.37 -9.65
CA VAL A 55 6.71 -7.55 -9.47
C VAL A 55 7.97 -8.31 -9.92
N SER A 56 8.05 -9.61 -9.59
CA SER A 56 9.19 -10.46 -9.98
C SER A 56 9.30 -10.65 -11.50
N GLN A 57 8.17 -10.65 -12.20
CA GLN A 57 8.14 -10.71 -13.67
C GLN A 57 8.53 -9.38 -14.34
N GLY A 58 8.67 -8.29 -13.58
CA GLY A 58 8.93 -6.94 -14.11
C GLY A 58 7.80 -6.43 -15.01
N SER A 59 6.68 -7.13 -15.04
CA SER A 59 5.55 -6.86 -15.91
C SER A 59 4.61 -5.90 -15.21
N PHE A 60 4.98 -4.63 -15.18
CA PHE A 60 4.05 -3.53 -14.95
C PHE A 60 3.13 -3.30 -16.17
N SER A 61 2.78 -4.38 -16.88
CA SER A 61 1.89 -4.38 -18.03
C SER A 61 0.47 -4.06 -17.58
N LEU A 62 -0.21 -3.18 -18.33
CA LEU A 62 -1.59 -2.76 -18.09
C LEU A 62 -2.62 -3.84 -18.45
N GLY A 63 -2.39 -5.08 -18.05
CA GLY A 63 -3.44 -6.08 -18.09
C GLY A 63 -4.50 -5.77 -17.03
N GLU A 64 -5.73 -6.24 -17.25
CA GLU A 64 -6.86 -5.96 -16.35
C GLU A 64 -6.59 -6.47 -14.93
N LYS A 65 -5.89 -7.61 -14.82
CA LYS A 65 -5.56 -8.25 -13.56
C LYS A 65 -4.49 -7.48 -12.79
N GLU A 66 -3.42 -7.07 -13.46
CA GLU A 66 -2.32 -6.28 -12.91
C GLU A 66 -2.83 -4.90 -12.49
N ALA A 67 -3.64 -4.25 -13.33
CA ALA A 67 -4.28 -2.98 -12.99
C ALA A 67 -5.18 -3.10 -11.75
N LYS A 68 -5.88 -4.23 -11.59
CA LYS A 68 -6.67 -4.51 -10.39
C LYS A 68 -5.77 -4.67 -9.15
N LEU A 69 -4.70 -5.48 -9.24
CA LEU A 69 -3.73 -5.65 -8.15
C LEU A 69 -3.15 -4.30 -7.70
N MET A 70 -2.65 -3.51 -8.64
CA MET A 70 -2.06 -2.20 -8.37
C MET A 70 -3.06 -1.26 -7.70
N ARG A 71 -4.29 -1.17 -8.22
CA ARG A 71 -5.35 -0.31 -7.65
C ARG A 71 -5.81 -0.77 -6.28
N SER A 72 -5.84 -2.07 -6.01
CA SER A 72 -6.20 -2.59 -4.69
C SER A 72 -5.16 -2.20 -3.63
N LEU A 73 -3.86 -2.22 -3.96
CA LEU A 73 -2.83 -1.74 -3.03
C LEU A 73 -2.96 -0.23 -2.78
N ILE A 74 -3.10 0.56 -3.85
CA ILE A 74 -3.25 2.02 -3.77
C ILE A 74 -4.48 2.35 -2.90
N TYR A 75 -5.61 1.70 -3.15
CA TYR A 75 -6.84 1.89 -2.37
C TYR A 75 -6.61 1.60 -0.88
N ALA A 76 -6.05 0.44 -0.55
CA ALA A 76 -5.85 0.05 0.83
C ALA A 76 -4.95 1.05 1.57
N MET A 77 -3.86 1.49 0.94
CA MET A 77 -2.93 2.42 1.56
C MET A 77 -3.49 3.83 1.71
N VAL A 78 -4.29 4.31 0.73
CA VAL A 78 -4.98 5.61 0.80
C VAL A 78 -6.04 5.61 1.90
N ARG A 79 -6.83 4.54 1.99
CA ARG A 79 -7.86 4.37 3.01
C ARG A 79 -7.27 4.29 4.41
N SER A 80 -6.21 3.50 4.59
CA SER A 80 -5.45 3.43 5.84
C SER A 80 -4.73 4.73 6.18
N GLY A 81 -4.35 5.53 5.17
CA GLY A 81 -3.76 6.86 5.36
C GLY A 81 -4.73 7.91 5.92
N GLY A 82 -6.01 7.55 6.08
CA GLY A 82 -7.06 8.41 6.61
C GLY A 82 -7.96 9.03 5.53
N THR A 83 -7.78 8.68 4.26
CA THR A 83 -8.60 9.20 3.17
C THR A 83 -9.79 8.28 2.91
N GLU A 84 -10.95 8.64 3.44
CA GLU A 84 -12.09 9.12 2.65
C GLU A 84 -12.42 8.55 1.24
N CYS A 85 -12.19 7.28 0.87
CA CYS A 85 -12.52 6.80 -0.49
C CYS A 85 -13.06 5.36 -0.59
N THR A 86 -13.60 5.02 -1.76
CA THR A 86 -14.01 3.68 -2.22
C THR A 86 -13.07 3.14 -3.32
N PRO A 87 -13.05 1.81 -3.59
CA PRO A 87 -12.26 1.25 -4.68
C PRO A 87 -12.61 1.85 -6.06
N THR A 88 -13.89 2.18 -6.26
CA THR A 88 -14.39 2.79 -7.50
C THR A 88 -13.88 4.21 -7.68
N GLU A 89 -13.80 5.00 -6.61
CA GLU A 89 -13.22 6.35 -6.66
C GLU A 89 -11.74 6.31 -7.04
N ILE A 90 -10.95 5.39 -6.49
CA ILE A 90 -9.54 5.20 -6.88
C ILE A 90 -9.43 4.79 -8.36
N LYS A 91 -10.28 3.87 -8.81
CA LYS A 91 -10.34 3.45 -10.22
C LYS A 91 -10.64 4.61 -11.17
N HIS A 92 -11.49 5.56 -10.78
CA HIS A 92 -11.84 6.72 -11.59
C HIS A 92 -10.86 7.88 -11.45
N ALA A 93 -10.25 8.06 -10.28
CA ALA A 93 -9.31 9.13 -10.01
C ALA A 93 -7.96 8.93 -10.70
N ILE A 94 -7.55 7.68 -10.96
CA ILE A 94 -6.26 7.35 -11.55
C ILE A 94 -6.46 6.83 -12.99
N PRO A 95 -6.06 7.61 -14.01
CA PRO A 95 -6.05 7.15 -15.39
C PRO A 95 -5.24 5.87 -15.56
N LEU A 96 -5.67 4.97 -16.45
CA LEU A 96 -5.03 3.67 -16.62
C LEU A 96 -3.52 3.78 -16.89
N TYR A 97 -3.08 4.79 -17.64
CA TYR A 97 -1.67 5.03 -17.97
C TYR A 97 -0.83 5.52 -16.77
N ASP A 98 -1.45 6.14 -15.76
CA ASP A 98 -0.76 6.65 -14.56
C ASP A 98 -0.67 5.60 -13.45
N VAL A 99 -1.50 4.55 -13.50
CA VAL A 99 -1.54 3.49 -12.47
C VAL A 99 -0.16 2.91 -12.17
N PRO A 100 0.68 2.52 -13.16
CA PRO A 100 1.98 1.93 -12.87
C PRO A 100 2.94 2.88 -12.16
N GLY A 101 2.95 4.16 -12.55
CA GLY A 101 3.82 5.17 -11.95
C GLY A 101 3.45 5.46 -10.50
N ILE A 102 2.15 5.59 -10.21
CA ILE A 102 1.67 5.76 -8.83
C ILE A 102 1.92 4.48 -8.02
N PHE A 103 1.65 3.32 -8.61
CA PHE A 103 1.90 2.03 -7.97
C PHE A 103 3.36 1.85 -7.58
N GLN A 104 4.32 2.25 -8.41
CA GLN A 104 5.73 2.13 -8.08
C GLN A 104 6.10 2.88 -6.78
N VAL A 105 5.55 4.08 -6.59
CA VAL A 105 5.75 4.86 -5.35
C VAL A 105 5.08 4.17 -4.16
N VAL A 106 3.85 3.69 -4.34
CA VAL A 106 3.11 2.95 -3.31
C VAL A 106 3.84 1.66 -2.92
N TRP A 107 4.37 0.94 -3.90
CA TRP A 107 5.11 -0.31 -3.72
C TRP A 107 6.43 -0.09 -3.00
N ASP A 108 7.15 0.99 -3.31
CA ASP A 108 8.36 1.37 -2.57
C ASP A 108 8.06 1.66 -1.09
N ILE A 109 6.99 2.41 -0.82
CA ILE A 109 6.53 2.67 0.56
C ILE A 109 6.16 1.37 1.26
N PHE A 110 5.37 0.52 0.59
CA PHE A 110 4.97 -0.79 1.10
C PHE A 110 6.20 -1.64 1.46
N ASN A 111 7.19 -1.72 0.57
CA ASN A 111 8.40 -2.50 0.82
C ASN A 111 9.23 -1.94 1.96
N HIS A 112 9.40 -0.62 2.07
CA HIS A 112 10.10 -0.03 3.20
C HIS A 112 9.40 -0.35 4.54
N GLN A 113 8.07 -0.28 4.58
CA GLN A 113 7.27 -0.58 5.77
C GLN A 113 7.23 -2.09 6.09
N ASN A 114 7.16 -2.94 5.07
CA ASN A 114 7.09 -4.40 5.23
C ASN A 114 8.47 -5.01 5.53
N PHE A 115 9.54 -4.52 4.91
CA PHE A 115 10.92 -4.96 5.17
C PHE A 115 11.33 -4.71 6.63
N GLN A 116 10.92 -3.58 7.22
CA GLN A 116 11.10 -3.34 8.66
C GLN A 116 10.45 -4.43 9.53
N HIS A 117 9.34 -5.02 9.08
CA HIS A 117 8.67 -6.11 9.78
C HIS A 117 9.40 -7.45 9.58
N THR A 118 9.71 -7.82 8.33
CA THR A 118 10.34 -9.11 8.03
C THR A 118 11.74 -9.25 8.64
N ASP A 119 12.54 -8.18 8.63
CA ASP A 119 13.86 -8.18 9.26
C ASP A 119 13.77 -8.27 10.79
N MET A 120 12.76 -7.63 11.39
CA MET A 120 12.48 -7.78 12.82
C MET A 120 12.05 -9.22 13.18
N GLU A 121 11.28 -9.90 12.32
CA GLU A 121 10.90 -11.31 12.53
C GLU A 121 12.08 -12.27 12.36
N LYS A 122 12.97 -12.04 11.38
CA LYS A 122 14.21 -12.80 11.21
C LYS A 122 15.13 -12.65 12.42
N LEU A 123 15.31 -11.44 12.94
CA LEU A 123 16.08 -11.16 14.16
C LEU A 123 15.51 -11.85 15.41
N LYS A 124 14.19 -12.11 15.45
CA LYS A 124 13.55 -12.88 16.53
C LYS A 124 13.76 -14.39 16.37
N GLN A 125 13.86 -14.89 15.14
CA GLN A 125 14.12 -16.31 14.85
C GLN A 125 15.59 -16.69 15.06
N GLU A 126 16.55 -15.81 14.75
CA GLU A 126 17.98 -16.05 14.98
C GLU A 126 18.39 -16.05 16.46
N LYS A 127 17.52 -15.56 17.35
CA LYS A 127 17.73 -15.59 18.81
C LYS A 127 17.21 -16.86 19.49
N LYS A 128 16.81 -17.89 18.74
CA LYS A 128 16.41 -19.20 19.27
C LYS A 128 17.44 -20.28 19.01
#